data_AF-A0A0P4ULQ9-F1
#
_entry.id   AF-A0A0P4ULQ9-F1
#
_cell.length_a   1.000
_cell.length_b   1.000
_cell.length_c   1.000
_cell.angle_alpha   90.00
_cell.angle_beta   90.00
_cell.angle_gamma   90.00
#
_symmetry.space_group_name_H-M   'P 1'
#
loop_
_entity.id
_entity.type
_entity.pdbx_description
1 polymer ?
#
loop_
_entity_poly.entity_id
_entity_poly.type
_entity_poly.pdbx_seq_one_letter_code
_entity_poly.pdbx_strand_id
1 'polypeptide(L)'
;MVQQVLSLSERYYQYLEHCEIGLQRAINQKIQQSLENTNWDEPQSALERNNIAVAILIEAEQCEPSFRGVLLESAIELLNPVVHEHPLCVAHFALIQSLVGNTSEAINLAFSAFIQTLGTVDTVQIGAVYLPERALLKTVLQAETGSMQALYLLTTILQQAQLVFYNNSGLRFLNLSTQILPPNRFTALKFGIASLVNSQWEGLAVLHHAQQLEPDHPQVLQALFLAYRGLRQIETATHWLKVAQDLRSHYSTWNWTEAAIDSDITYLPFENCTLAVEASFRSIVTSVLLAEGDWFEREMEFWRSQIQPGMTVIDVGANVGVYTFSAASRVGKEGCVIAVEPFSGCVHCLEETRQINDFSQVRICAGAASDRVGTVKLSLQSASELNEVVDADSNIENAEVVKCFTLDSLIEAEQIDRINLLKLDAEGHEMQVLQGSDRILTEFRPVLLYENIAGSKGSNLPVAEYLIAKNYRLFRYQPFVQELIEIRSLEDLQGNLNVIALPHSI
;
A
#
# COMPACT_ATOMS: atom_id res chain seq x y z
N MET A 1 18.28 1.13 -35.01
CA MET A 1 16.88 1.17 -35.49
C MET A 1 16.27 2.44 -34.94
N VAL A 2 15.84 3.34 -35.80
CA VAL A 2 15.09 4.54 -35.39
C VAL A 2 13.74 4.03 -34.86
N GLN A 3 13.47 4.19 -33.56
CA GLN A 3 12.12 3.97 -33.03
C GLN A 3 11.17 4.90 -33.79
N GLN A 4 10.17 4.33 -34.44
CA GLN A 4 9.14 5.09 -35.12
C GLN A 4 8.38 5.88 -34.04
N VAL A 5 8.39 7.21 -34.12
CA VAL A 5 7.64 8.06 -33.18
C VAL A 5 6.17 7.84 -33.46
N LEU A 6 5.49 7.12 -32.56
CA LEU A 6 4.06 6.85 -32.67
C LEU A 6 3.28 8.14 -32.40
N SER A 7 2.24 8.37 -33.20
CA SER A 7 1.23 9.38 -32.91
C SER A 7 0.51 9.08 -31.59
N LEU A 8 -0.08 10.11 -30.97
CA LEU A 8 -0.78 9.97 -29.70
C LEU A 8 -1.97 8.98 -29.79
N SER A 9 -2.65 8.91 -30.94
CA SER A 9 -3.72 7.95 -31.18
C SER A 9 -3.19 6.51 -31.27
N GLU A 10 -2.08 6.28 -31.98
CA GLU A 10 -1.43 4.96 -32.07
C GLU A 10 -0.97 4.47 -30.69
N ARG A 11 -0.45 5.36 -29.84
CA ARG A 11 -0.07 5.01 -28.45
C ARG A 11 -1.26 4.53 -27.64
N TYR A 12 -2.43 5.16 -27.79
CA TYR A 12 -3.63 4.71 -27.09
C TYR A 12 -4.08 3.32 -27.57
N TYR A 13 -3.99 3.03 -28.86
CA TYR A 13 -4.29 1.68 -29.37
C TYR A 13 -3.33 0.63 -28.81
N GLN A 14 -2.02 0.93 -28.79
CA GLN A 14 -1.03 0.04 -28.17
C GLN A 14 -1.28 -0.18 -26.68
N TYR A 15 -1.73 0.86 -25.96
CA TYR A 15 -2.14 0.73 -24.57
C TYR A 15 -3.29 -0.27 -24.40
N LEU A 16 -4.32 -0.19 -25.24
CA LEU A 16 -5.43 -1.15 -25.20
C LEU A 16 -5.01 -2.57 -25.56
N GLU A 17 -4.14 -2.74 -26.55
CA GLU A 17 -3.58 -4.03 -26.94
C GLU A 17 -2.72 -4.64 -25.83
N HIS A 18 -1.83 -3.85 -25.22
CA HIS A 18 -0.98 -4.29 -24.13
C HIS A 18 -1.77 -4.66 -22.87
N CYS A 19 -2.92 -4.02 -22.65
CA CYS A 19 -3.87 -4.39 -21.60
C CYS A 19 -4.73 -5.63 -21.93
N GLU A 20 -4.60 -6.22 -23.12
CA GLU A 20 -5.37 -7.37 -23.60
C GLU A 20 -6.90 -7.20 -23.45
N ILE A 21 -7.42 -5.99 -23.67
CA ILE A 21 -8.81 -5.67 -23.36
C ILE A 21 -9.74 -6.10 -24.49
N GLY A 22 -10.45 -7.21 -24.27
CA GLY A 22 -11.58 -7.61 -25.13
C GLY A 22 -12.78 -6.67 -24.96
N LEU A 23 -12.89 -5.65 -25.81
CA LEU A 23 -14.03 -4.72 -25.85
C LEU A 23 -15.17 -5.24 -26.75
N GLN A 24 -16.40 -4.89 -26.40
CA GLN A 24 -17.55 -5.12 -27.28
C GLN A 24 -17.38 -4.30 -28.56
N ARG A 25 -17.71 -4.89 -29.71
CA ARG A 25 -17.50 -4.27 -31.03
C ARG A 25 -18.10 -2.87 -31.14
N ALA A 26 -19.31 -2.67 -30.64
CA ALA A 26 -20.00 -1.37 -30.70
C ALA A 26 -19.28 -0.30 -29.86
N ILE A 27 -18.79 -0.66 -28.68
CA ILE A 27 -18.03 0.24 -27.82
C ILE A 27 -16.66 0.56 -28.43
N ASN A 28 -15.97 -0.46 -28.96
CA ASN A 28 -14.68 -0.26 -29.63
C ASN A 28 -14.82 0.73 -30.81
N GLN A 29 -15.88 0.59 -31.62
CA GLN A 29 -16.17 1.54 -32.70
C GLN A 29 -16.40 2.97 -32.21
N LYS A 30 -17.13 3.15 -31.10
CA LYS A 30 -17.33 4.49 -30.52
C LYS A 30 -16.02 5.10 -30.02
N ILE A 31 -15.14 4.30 -29.42
CA ILE A 31 -13.81 4.78 -28.95
C ILE A 31 -12.96 5.17 -30.16
N GLN A 32 -12.92 4.31 -31.20
CA GLN A 32 -12.22 4.60 -32.45
C GLN A 32 -12.71 5.91 -33.07
N GLN A 33 -14.02 6.08 -33.17
CA GLN A 33 -14.63 7.32 -33.69
C GLN A 33 -14.27 8.54 -32.85
N SER A 34 -14.22 8.42 -31.51
CA SER A 34 -13.79 9.51 -30.61
C SER A 34 -12.33 9.93 -30.89
N LEU A 35 -11.44 8.95 -31.07
CA LEU A 35 -10.02 9.19 -31.37
C LEU A 35 -9.80 9.76 -32.79
N GLU A 36 -10.53 9.26 -33.78
CA GLU A 36 -10.49 9.74 -35.17
C GLU A 36 -10.99 11.19 -35.29
N ASN A 37 -11.98 11.57 -34.48
CA ASN A 37 -12.51 12.93 -34.43
C ASN A 37 -11.64 13.88 -33.61
N THR A 38 -10.62 13.39 -32.91
CA THR A 38 -9.78 14.22 -32.05
C THR A 38 -8.76 14.99 -32.88
N ASN A 39 -8.78 16.33 -32.81
CA ASN A 39 -7.66 17.15 -33.28
C ASN A 39 -6.52 17.12 -32.25
N TRP A 40 -5.51 16.30 -32.52
CA TRP A 40 -4.36 16.07 -31.63
C TRP A 40 -3.37 17.22 -31.57
N ASP A 41 -3.37 18.10 -32.58
CA ASP A 41 -2.44 19.25 -32.66
C ASP A 41 -3.07 20.52 -32.05
N GLU A 42 -4.36 20.76 -32.31
CA GLU A 42 -5.08 21.97 -31.88
C GLU A 42 -6.48 21.63 -31.31
N PRO A 43 -6.56 21.09 -30.08
CA PRO A 43 -7.82 20.64 -29.49
C PRO A 43 -8.77 21.82 -29.19
N GLN A 44 -9.99 21.74 -29.70
CA GLN A 44 -11.02 22.79 -29.57
C GLN A 44 -12.07 22.47 -28.51
N SER A 45 -12.23 21.20 -28.14
CA SER A 45 -13.21 20.75 -27.16
C SER A 45 -12.57 20.13 -25.91
N ALA A 46 -13.33 20.09 -24.81
CA ALA A 46 -12.92 19.44 -23.57
C ALA A 46 -12.62 17.93 -23.77
N LEU A 47 -13.39 17.24 -24.61
CA LEU A 47 -13.18 15.82 -24.90
C LEU A 47 -11.87 15.57 -25.66
N GLU A 48 -11.51 16.42 -26.61
CA GLU A 48 -10.23 16.33 -27.32
C GLU A 48 -9.05 16.56 -26.37
N ARG A 49 -9.14 17.56 -25.50
CA ARG A 49 -8.15 17.82 -24.44
C ARG A 49 -8.00 16.63 -23.50
N ASN A 50 -9.12 16.00 -23.12
CA ASN A 50 -9.10 14.75 -22.35
C ASN A 50 -8.36 13.63 -23.09
N ASN A 51 -8.65 13.42 -24.37
CA ASN A 51 -8.03 12.34 -25.15
C ASN A 51 -6.51 12.53 -25.27
N ILE A 52 -6.07 13.77 -25.50
CA ILE A 52 -4.64 14.11 -25.52
C ILE A 52 -4.01 13.93 -24.13
N ALA A 53 -4.65 14.39 -23.05
CA ALA A 53 -4.15 14.20 -21.69
C ALA A 53 -3.99 12.72 -21.34
N VAL A 54 -4.93 11.86 -21.75
CA VAL A 54 -4.82 10.40 -21.59
C VAL A 54 -3.62 9.83 -22.34
N ALA A 55 -3.35 10.27 -23.56
CA ALA A 55 -2.18 9.83 -24.31
C ALA A 55 -0.87 10.28 -23.64
N ILE A 56 -0.84 11.48 -23.05
CA ILE A 56 0.29 11.97 -22.24
C ILE A 56 0.48 11.12 -20.98
N LEU A 57 -0.61 10.69 -20.31
CA LEU A 57 -0.51 9.82 -19.14
C LEU A 57 0.06 8.44 -19.47
N ILE A 58 -0.32 7.89 -20.62
CA ILE A 58 0.25 6.64 -21.13
C ILE A 58 1.73 6.81 -21.46
N GLU A 59 2.12 7.94 -22.06
CA GLU A 59 3.53 8.28 -22.29
C GLU A 59 4.30 8.38 -20.96
N ALA A 60 3.70 9.00 -19.93
CA ALA A 60 4.30 9.11 -18.61
C ALA A 60 4.51 7.72 -17.97
N GLU A 61 3.56 6.79 -18.10
CA GLU A 61 3.73 5.42 -17.61
C GLU A 61 4.91 4.70 -18.29
N GLN A 62 5.13 4.96 -19.58
CA GLN A 62 6.11 4.25 -20.41
C GLN A 62 7.51 4.89 -20.45
N CYS A 63 7.64 6.15 -20.03
CA CYS A 63 8.91 6.87 -20.08
C CYS A 63 9.77 6.65 -18.82
N GLU A 64 11.01 7.14 -18.87
CA GLU A 64 11.90 7.13 -17.70
C GLU A 64 11.29 8.01 -16.58
N PRO A 65 11.41 7.59 -15.30
CA PRO A 65 10.85 8.29 -14.15
C PRO A 65 11.09 9.81 -14.12
N SER A 66 12.29 10.25 -14.51
CA SER A 66 12.73 11.65 -14.56
C SER A 66 11.89 12.56 -15.47
N PHE A 67 11.15 12.02 -16.43
CA PHE A 67 10.29 12.79 -17.33
C PHE A 67 8.81 12.74 -16.93
N ARG A 68 8.43 11.85 -16.00
CA ARG A 68 7.02 11.64 -15.63
C ARG A 68 6.38 12.89 -15.06
N GLY A 69 7.08 13.59 -14.16
CA GLY A 69 6.57 14.84 -13.56
C GLY A 69 6.22 15.90 -14.60
N VAL A 70 7.11 16.13 -15.57
CA VAL A 70 6.91 17.11 -16.66
C VAL A 70 5.69 16.76 -17.52
N LEU A 71 5.48 15.48 -17.81
CA LEU A 71 4.32 15.02 -18.57
C LEU A 71 3.02 15.18 -17.78
N LEU A 72 3.03 14.89 -16.48
CA LEU A 72 1.87 15.13 -15.61
C LEU A 72 1.52 16.63 -15.55
N GLU A 73 2.50 17.51 -15.42
CA GLU A 73 2.28 18.97 -15.48
C GLU A 73 1.68 19.40 -16.82
N SER A 74 2.18 18.85 -17.93
CA SER A 74 1.63 19.11 -19.27
C SER A 74 0.15 18.67 -19.39
N ALA A 75 -0.20 17.52 -18.81
CA ALA A 75 -1.59 17.04 -18.76
C ALA A 75 -2.48 17.92 -17.87
N ILE A 76 -1.96 18.44 -16.74
CA ILE A 76 -2.65 19.41 -15.87
C ILE A 76 -2.93 20.70 -16.65
N GLU A 77 -1.93 21.28 -17.32
CA GLU A 77 -2.09 22.51 -18.10
C GLU A 77 -3.14 22.38 -19.20
N LEU A 78 -3.22 21.20 -19.81
CA LEU A 78 -4.17 20.90 -20.87
C LEU A 78 -5.61 20.82 -20.36
N LEU A 79 -5.82 20.17 -19.21
CA LEU A 79 -7.13 19.90 -18.61
C LEU A 79 -7.67 21.06 -17.77
N ASN A 80 -6.82 21.79 -17.06
CA ASN A 80 -7.23 22.81 -16.09
C ASN A 80 -8.24 23.84 -16.66
N PRO A 81 -8.08 24.38 -17.89
CA PRO A 81 -9.03 25.34 -18.44
C PRO A 81 -10.44 24.78 -18.68
N VAL A 82 -10.56 23.47 -18.87
CA VAL A 82 -11.80 22.78 -19.28
C VAL A 82 -12.25 21.72 -18.27
N VAL A 83 -11.67 21.72 -17.06
CA VAL A 83 -11.83 20.62 -16.09
C VAL A 83 -13.30 20.35 -15.75
N HIS A 84 -14.13 21.39 -15.72
CA HIS A 84 -15.56 21.30 -15.41
C HIS A 84 -16.48 21.20 -16.64
N GLU A 85 -15.92 21.20 -17.86
CA GLU A 85 -16.71 21.17 -19.11
C GLU A 85 -17.08 19.74 -19.54
N HIS A 86 -16.32 18.73 -19.09
CA HIS A 86 -16.59 17.33 -19.39
C HIS A 86 -16.25 16.45 -18.18
N PRO A 87 -17.10 15.46 -17.81
CA PRO A 87 -16.89 14.67 -16.58
C PRO A 87 -15.60 13.82 -16.62
N LEU A 88 -15.16 13.38 -17.81
CA LEU A 88 -13.84 12.73 -17.95
C LEU A 88 -12.66 13.68 -17.67
N CYS A 89 -12.79 14.99 -17.94
CA CYS A 89 -11.71 15.94 -17.67
C CYS A 89 -11.45 16.05 -16.17
N VAL A 90 -12.51 16.27 -15.36
CA VAL A 90 -12.36 16.31 -13.90
C VAL A 90 -11.93 14.97 -13.32
N ALA A 91 -12.38 13.84 -13.89
CA ALA A 91 -11.97 12.52 -13.44
C ALA A 91 -10.47 12.27 -13.66
N HIS A 92 -9.94 12.54 -14.86
CA HIS A 92 -8.51 12.43 -15.12
C HIS A 92 -7.69 13.48 -14.39
N PHE A 93 -8.20 14.71 -14.22
CA PHE A 93 -7.52 15.72 -13.42
C PHE A 93 -7.39 15.30 -11.95
N ALA A 94 -8.46 14.76 -11.35
CA ALA A 94 -8.41 14.20 -10.00
C ALA A 94 -7.43 13.01 -9.91
N LEU A 95 -7.39 12.14 -10.92
CA LEU A 95 -6.40 11.06 -11.01
C LEU A 95 -4.98 11.62 -11.02
N ILE A 96 -4.68 12.61 -11.87
CA ILE A 96 -3.36 13.23 -11.95
C ILE A 96 -2.97 13.86 -10.62
N GLN A 97 -3.89 14.56 -9.94
CA GLN A 97 -3.65 15.11 -8.61
C GLN A 97 -3.26 14.01 -7.61
N SER A 98 -3.87 12.83 -7.70
CA SER A 98 -3.46 11.66 -6.89
C SER A 98 -2.04 11.20 -7.26
N LEU A 99 -1.72 11.10 -8.55
CA LEU A 99 -0.41 10.65 -9.07
C LEU A 99 0.75 11.59 -8.73
N VAL A 100 0.51 12.89 -8.53
CA VAL A 100 1.53 13.85 -8.05
C VAL A 100 1.60 13.96 -6.52
N GLY A 101 0.66 13.33 -5.81
CA GLY A 101 0.64 13.26 -4.35
C GLY A 101 -0.32 14.24 -3.67
N ASN A 102 -1.07 15.04 -4.42
CA ASN A 102 -2.07 16.00 -3.93
C ASN A 102 -3.38 15.27 -3.51
N THR A 103 -3.25 14.36 -2.54
CA THR A 103 -4.29 13.38 -2.19
C THR A 103 -5.59 14.04 -1.73
N SER A 104 -5.52 15.10 -0.91
CA SER A 104 -6.71 15.83 -0.44
C SER A 104 -7.45 16.53 -1.58
N GLU A 105 -6.72 17.15 -2.51
CA GLU A 105 -7.31 17.80 -3.69
C GLU A 105 -7.96 16.76 -4.61
N ALA A 106 -7.26 15.65 -4.87
CA ALA A 106 -7.77 14.54 -5.66
C ALA A 106 -9.10 14.00 -5.11
N ILE A 107 -9.18 13.77 -3.79
CA ILE A 107 -10.41 13.30 -3.12
C ILE A 107 -11.53 14.31 -3.27
N ASN A 108 -11.27 15.60 -3.00
CA ASN A 108 -12.28 16.64 -3.05
C ASN A 108 -12.86 16.81 -4.47
N LEU A 109 -11.98 16.84 -5.48
CA LEU A 109 -12.37 16.93 -6.87
C LEU A 109 -13.15 15.68 -7.31
N ALA A 110 -12.63 14.50 -7.00
CA ALA A 110 -13.28 13.25 -7.36
C ALA A 110 -14.67 13.13 -6.73
N PHE A 111 -14.80 13.46 -5.44
CA PHE A 111 -16.07 13.40 -4.73
C PHE A 111 -17.08 14.42 -5.27
N SER A 112 -16.66 15.66 -5.51
CA SER A 112 -17.53 16.69 -6.07
C SER A 112 -18.05 16.30 -7.46
N ALA A 113 -17.15 15.85 -8.34
CA ALA A 113 -17.47 15.39 -9.69
C ALA A 113 -18.37 14.15 -9.67
N PHE A 114 -18.13 13.24 -8.74
CA PHE A 114 -18.94 12.03 -8.55
C PHE A 114 -20.41 12.39 -8.27
N ILE A 115 -20.66 13.30 -7.30
CA ILE A 115 -22.00 13.75 -6.96
C ILE A 115 -22.69 14.45 -8.14
N GLN A 116 -21.95 15.29 -8.87
CA GLN A 116 -22.48 15.96 -10.07
C GLN A 116 -22.88 14.95 -11.15
N THR A 117 -22.02 13.96 -11.42
CA THR A 117 -22.24 12.94 -12.45
C THR A 117 -23.44 12.03 -12.12
N LEU A 118 -23.70 11.75 -10.83
CA LEU A 118 -24.91 11.03 -10.39
C LEU A 118 -26.20 11.80 -10.70
N GLY A 119 -26.16 13.13 -10.68
CA GLY A 119 -27.32 14.00 -10.90
C GLY A 119 -27.63 14.27 -12.37
N THR A 120 -26.73 13.91 -13.29
CA THR A 120 -26.88 14.17 -14.72
C THR A 120 -27.46 12.96 -15.46
N VAL A 121 -28.53 13.17 -16.23
CA VAL A 121 -29.08 12.17 -17.18
C VAL A 121 -28.37 12.28 -18.55
N ASP A 122 -27.38 13.16 -18.68
CA ASP A 122 -26.76 13.52 -19.95
C ASP A 122 -25.91 12.38 -20.55
N THR A 123 -26.12 12.14 -21.83
CA THR A 123 -25.40 11.19 -22.67
C THR A 123 -24.22 11.89 -23.35
N VAL A 124 -23.24 12.32 -22.56
CA VAL A 124 -21.99 12.88 -23.12
C VAL A 124 -21.22 11.79 -23.89
N GLN A 125 -20.47 12.22 -24.91
CA GLN A 125 -19.68 11.33 -25.75
C GLN A 125 -18.63 10.59 -24.93
N ILE A 126 -18.34 9.35 -25.34
CA ILE A 126 -17.26 8.58 -24.73
C ILE A 126 -15.90 9.09 -25.20
N GLY A 127 -14.89 8.92 -24.36
CA GLY A 127 -13.51 9.33 -24.61
C GLY A 127 -12.50 8.23 -24.35
N ALA A 128 -11.25 8.59 -24.58
CA ALA A 128 -10.11 7.84 -24.09
C ALA A 128 -10.10 7.86 -22.56
N VAL A 129 -9.66 6.75 -21.96
CA VAL A 129 -9.54 6.60 -20.51
C VAL A 129 -8.19 5.99 -20.18
N TYR A 130 -7.54 6.57 -19.17
CA TYR A 130 -6.34 6.01 -18.55
C TYR A 130 -6.66 5.57 -17.12
N LEU A 131 -6.17 4.39 -16.75
CA LEU A 131 -6.19 3.90 -15.37
C LEU A 131 -4.88 3.15 -15.06
N PRO A 132 -4.13 3.53 -14.01
CA PRO A 132 -2.89 2.83 -13.64
C PRO A 132 -3.16 1.38 -13.23
N GLU A 133 -4.17 1.16 -12.38
CA GLU A 133 -4.57 -0.18 -11.95
C GLU A 133 -5.58 -0.77 -12.95
N ARG A 134 -5.13 -1.71 -13.76
CA ARG A 134 -5.87 -2.18 -14.95
C ARG A 134 -7.07 -3.08 -14.64
N ALA A 135 -7.22 -3.53 -13.39
CA ALA A 135 -8.27 -4.47 -12.98
C ALA A 135 -9.69 -4.02 -13.37
N LEU A 136 -9.95 -2.71 -13.31
CA LEU A 136 -11.26 -2.12 -13.63
C LEU A 136 -11.29 -1.39 -14.98
N LEU A 137 -10.16 -1.31 -15.70
CA LEU A 137 -10.07 -0.53 -16.94
C LEU A 137 -11.07 -1.01 -17.99
N LYS A 138 -11.21 -2.34 -18.15
CA LYS A 138 -12.22 -2.93 -19.06
C LYS A 138 -13.63 -2.49 -18.70
N THR A 139 -13.98 -2.49 -17.42
CA THR A 139 -15.29 -2.03 -16.92
C THR A 139 -15.53 -0.58 -17.28
N VAL A 140 -14.55 0.29 -17.02
CA VAL A 140 -14.66 1.71 -17.33
C VAL A 140 -14.85 1.91 -18.84
N LEU A 141 -14.05 1.24 -19.68
CA LEU A 141 -14.14 1.35 -21.12
C LEU A 141 -15.44 0.80 -21.71
N GLN A 142 -16.06 -0.21 -21.08
CA GLN A 142 -17.32 -0.81 -21.53
C GLN A 142 -18.56 0.03 -21.23
N ALA A 143 -18.42 1.14 -20.51
CA ALA A 143 -19.51 2.07 -20.25
C ALA A 143 -20.14 2.60 -21.56
N GLU A 144 -21.46 2.78 -21.56
CA GLU A 144 -22.20 3.15 -22.77
C GLU A 144 -22.08 4.64 -23.13
N THR A 145 -21.78 5.48 -22.13
CA THR A 145 -21.70 6.95 -22.19
C THR A 145 -20.47 7.47 -21.45
N GLY A 146 -20.00 8.67 -21.80
CA GLY A 146 -18.86 9.29 -21.13
C GLY A 146 -19.13 9.63 -19.65
N SER A 147 -20.39 9.90 -19.29
CA SER A 147 -20.82 10.10 -17.89
C SER A 147 -20.63 8.81 -17.09
N MET A 148 -20.97 7.66 -17.66
CA MET A 148 -20.73 6.37 -17.01
C MET A 148 -19.24 6.03 -16.93
N GLN A 149 -18.44 6.33 -17.99
CA GLN A 149 -16.99 6.17 -17.92
C GLN A 149 -16.40 7.00 -16.78
N ALA A 150 -16.80 8.27 -16.67
CA ALA A 150 -16.36 9.16 -15.61
C ALA A 150 -16.82 8.67 -14.23
N LEU A 151 -18.08 8.24 -14.09
CA LEU A 151 -18.59 7.70 -12.82
C LEU A 151 -17.77 6.50 -12.34
N TYR A 152 -17.46 5.56 -13.23
CA TYR A 152 -16.64 4.39 -12.90
C TYR A 152 -15.20 4.78 -12.56
N LEU A 153 -14.59 5.69 -13.32
CA LEU A 153 -13.24 6.19 -13.05
C LEU A 153 -13.15 6.91 -11.69
N LEU A 154 -14.08 7.83 -11.42
CA LEU A 154 -14.18 8.55 -10.14
C LEU A 154 -14.37 7.60 -8.97
N THR A 155 -15.19 6.56 -9.15
CA THR A 155 -15.40 5.52 -8.14
C THR A 155 -14.11 4.78 -7.83
N THR A 156 -13.31 4.42 -8.85
CA THR A 156 -12.00 3.79 -8.66
C THR A 156 -11.02 4.71 -7.92
N ILE A 157 -10.96 6.00 -8.28
CA ILE A 157 -10.10 6.98 -7.60
C ILE A 157 -10.47 7.08 -6.11
N LEU A 158 -11.76 7.22 -5.79
CA LEU A 158 -12.24 7.31 -4.41
C LEU A 158 -11.97 6.03 -3.61
N GLN A 159 -12.11 4.86 -4.24
CA GLN A 159 -11.80 3.56 -3.63
C GLN A 159 -10.31 3.43 -3.27
N GLN A 160 -9.41 3.97 -4.12
CA GLN A 160 -7.96 3.89 -3.93
C GLN A 160 -7.41 5.03 -3.04
N ALA A 161 -8.17 6.10 -2.85
CA ALA A 161 -7.66 7.31 -2.20
C ALA A 161 -7.37 7.14 -0.70
N GLN A 162 -7.97 6.14 -0.04
CA GLN A 162 -7.79 5.91 1.39
C GLN A 162 -7.67 4.42 1.71
N LEU A 163 -6.88 4.14 2.74
CA LEU A 163 -6.74 2.81 3.31
C LEU A 163 -8.04 2.40 4.00
N VAL A 164 -8.69 1.40 3.40
CA VAL A 164 -10.02 0.92 3.81
C VAL A 164 -9.99 0.33 5.23
N PHE A 165 -8.87 -0.26 5.65
CA PHE A 165 -8.76 -0.96 6.91
C PHE A 165 -8.61 -0.05 8.14
N TYR A 166 -8.17 1.20 7.97
CA TYR A 166 -7.93 2.16 9.05
C TYR A 166 -8.97 3.30 9.11
N ASN A 167 -9.88 3.37 8.14
CA ASN A 167 -10.70 4.55 7.95
C ASN A 167 -12.13 4.23 7.51
N ASN A 168 -13.11 4.66 8.32
CA ASN A 168 -14.53 4.57 8.01
C ASN A 168 -14.91 5.20 6.66
N SER A 169 -14.23 6.28 6.25
CA SER A 169 -14.44 6.91 4.95
C SER A 169 -13.99 6.00 3.80
N GLY A 170 -12.85 5.31 3.94
CA GLY A 170 -12.38 4.33 2.98
C GLY A 170 -13.36 3.15 2.83
N LEU A 171 -13.88 2.64 3.95
CA LEU A 171 -14.91 1.60 3.95
C LEU A 171 -16.21 2.05 3.26
N ARG A 172 -16.62 3.31 3.45
CA ARG A 172 -17.78 3.89 2.76
C ARG A 172 -17.58 3.99 1.25
N PHE A 173 -16.40 4.40 0.80
CA PHE A 173 -16.08 4.45 -0.64
C PHE A 173 -15.98 3.04 -1.25
N LEU A 174 -15.47 2.06 -0.51
CA LEU A 174 -15.47 0.68 -0.97
C LEU A 174 -16.89 0.11 -1.07
N ASN A 175 -17.75 0.35 -0.08
CA ASN A 175 -19.16 -0.03 -0.18
C ASN A 175 -19.84 0.65 -1.38
N LEU A 176 -19.62 1.94 -1.56
CA LEU A 176 -20.14 2.69 -2.72
C LEU A 176 -19.69 2.05 -4.04
N SER A 177 -18.43 1.64 -4.14
CA SER A 177 -17.92 1.01 -5.36
C SER A 177 -18.62 -0.30 -5.67
N THR A 178 -18.97 -1.10 -4.65
CA THR A 178 -19.74 -2.35 -4.84
C THR A 178 -21.16 -2.14 -5.37
N GLN A 179 -21.72 -0.93 -5.21
CA GLN A 179 -23.06 -0.58 -5.70
C GLN A 179 -23.06 -0.05 -7.14
N ILE A 180 -21.90 0.42 -7.62
CA ILE A 180 -21.77 1.13 -8.90
C ILE A 180 -21.03 0.29 -9.92
N LEU A 181 -19.94 -0.34 -9.51
CA LEU A 181 -19.12 -1.18 -10.37
C LEU A 181 -19.71 -2.59 -10.44
N PRO A 182 -19.56 -3.30 -11.56
CA PRO A 182 -19.93 -4.69 -11.66
C PRO A 182 -19.25 -5.55 -10.58
N PRO A 183 -19.95 -6.56 -10.05
CA PRO A 183 -19.38 -7.46 -9.05
C PRO A 183 -18.09 -8.10 -9.56
N ASN A 184 -17.05 -8.01 -8.77
CA ASN A 184 -15.79 -8.69 -9.01
C ASN A 184 -15.23 -9.21 -7.68
N ARG A 185 -14.54 -10.34 -7.75
CA ARG A 185 -14.01 -11.03 -6.58
C ARG A 185 -13.10 -10.15 -5.74
N PHE A 186 -12.20 -9.39 -6.36
CA PHE A 186 -11.23 -8.55 -5.64
C PHE A 186 -11.91 -7.54 -4.73
N THR A 187 -12.87 -6.79 -5.27
CA THR A 187 -13.65 -5.79 -4.51
C THR A 187 -14.49 -6.46 -3.43
N ALA A 188 -15.12 -7.61 -3.73
CA ALA A 188 -15.91 -8.36 -2.76
C ALA A 188 -15.06 -8.94 -1.62
N LEU A 189 -13.89 -9.51 -1.92
CA LEU A 189 -12.95 -10.02 -0.92
C LEU A 189 -12.46 -8.88 -0.01
N LYS A 190 -11.97 -7.79 -0.60
CA LYS A 190 -11.50 -6.60 0.13
C LYS A 190 -12.59 -6.01 1.01
N PHE A 191 -13.83 -5.90 0.50
CA PHE A 191 -14.94 -5.37 1.28
C PHE A 191 -15.36 -6.30 2.41
N GLY A 192 -15.44 -7.61 2.14
CA GLY A 192 -15.76 -8.61 3.15
C GLY A 192 -14.76 -8.61 4.30
N ILE A 193 -13.46 -8.61 4.00
CA ILE A 193 -12.39 -8.52 5.01
C ILE A 193 -12.49 -7.20 5.76
N ALA A 194 -12.53 -6.06 5.06
CA ALA A 194 -12.56 -4.74 5.70
C ALA A 194 -13.78 -4.54 6.61
N SER A 195 -14.95 -5.05 6.22
CA SER A 195 -16.13 -5.07 7.10
C SER A 195 -15.88 -5.89 8.36
N LEU A 196 -15.33 -7.10 8.25
CA LEU A 196 -15.04 -7.95 9.41
C LEU A 196 -14.01 -7.32 10.37
N VAL A 197 -12.97 -6.68 9.84
CA VAL A 197 -12.00 -5.87 10.63
C VAL A 197 -12.74 -4.79 11.43
N ASN A 198 -13.72 -4.14 10.81
CA ASN A 198 -14.56 -3.11 11.44
C ASN A 198 -15.75 -3.68 12.24
N SER A 199 -15.70 -4.97 12.61
CA SER A 199 -16.75 -5.65 13.39
C SER A 199 -18.15 -5.65 12.73
N GLN A 200 -18.20 -5.54 11.40
CA GLN A 200 -19.42 -5.63 10.59
C GLN A 200 -19.60 -7.06 10.08
N TRP A 201 -20.50 -7.81 10.71
CA TRP A 201 -20.69 -9.25 10.45
C TRP A 201 -21.26 -9.53 9.05
N GLU A 202 -21.92 -8.56 8.42
CA GLU A 202 -22.39 -8.65 7.04
C GLU A 202 -21.25 -8.90 6.03
N GLY A 203 -20.01 -8.56 6.40
CA GLY A 203 -18.82 -8.88 5.61
C GLY A 203 -18.69 -10.38 5.30
N LEU A 204 -19.21 -11.26 6.15
CA LEU A 204 -19.26 -12.69 5.89
C LEU A 204 -20.10 -13.04 4.66
N ALA A 205 -21.26 -12.39 4.48
CA ALA A 205 -22.10 -12.58 3.31
C ALA A 205 -21.40 -12.09 2.03
N VAL A 206 -20.63 -11.01 2.14
CA VAL A 206 -19.80 -10.50 1.04
C VAL A 206 -18.69 -11.48 0.69
N LEU A 207 -18.03 -12.12 1.66
CA LEU A 207 -17.03 -13.17 1.39
C LEU A 207 -17.62 -14.39 0.68
N HIS A 208 -18.83 -14.81 1.05
CA HIS A 208 -19.55 -15.85 0.30
C HIS A 208 -19.88 -15.42 -1.12
N HIS A 209 -20.24 -14.15 -1.34
CA HIS A 209 -20.41 -13.63 -2.69
C HIS A 209 -19.10 -13.65 -3.48
N ALA A 210 -17.97 -13.28 -2.87
CA ALA A 210 -16.65 -13.41 -3.49
C ALA A 210 -16.35 -14.86 -3.89
N GLN A 211 -16.73 -15.82 -3.04
CA GLN A 211 -16.59 -17.26 -3.31
C GLN A 211 -17.49 -17.72 -4.46
N GLN A 212 -18.70 -17.18 -4.60
CA GLN A 212 -19.56 -17.50 -5.74
C GLN A 212 -18.99 -16.95 -7.06
N LEU A 213 -18.31 -15.80 -7.03
CA LEU A 213 -17.67 -15.22 -8.20
C LEU A 213 -16.46 -16.03 -8.66
N GLU A 214 -15.69 -16.60 -7.73
CA GLU A 214 -14.61 -17.53 -8.03
C GLU A 214 -14.43 -18.60 -6.93
N PRO A 215 -15.02 -19.80 -7.10
CA PRO A 215 -15.10 -20.81 -6.05
C PRO A 215 -13.79 -21.31 -5.48
N ASP A 216 -12.75 -21.39 -6.32
CA ASP A 216 -11.48 -22.04 -5.99
C ASP A 216 -10.37 -21.03 -5.66
N HIS A 217 -10.73 -19.76 -5.43
CA HIS A 217 -9.74 -18.71 -5.22
C HIS A 217 -9.11 -18.77 -3.82
N PRO A 218 -7.76 -18.81 -3.73
CA PRO A 218 -7.04 -18.94 -2.47
C PRO A 218 -7.46 -18.05 -1.32
N GLN A 219 -7.35 -16.76 -1.54
CA GLN A 219 -7.48 -15.79 -0.46
C GLN A 219 -8.93 -15.73 0.03
N VAL A 220 -9.90 -16.09 -0.82
CA VAL A 220 -11.31 -16.14 -0.45
C VAL A 220 -11.57 -17.32 0.49
N LEU A 221 -11.02 -18.49 0.19
CA LEU A 221 -11.17 -19.68 1.04
C LEU A 221 -10.49 -19.49 2.40
N GLN A 222 -9.27 -18.91 2.42
CA GLN A 222 -8.58 -18.57 3.67
C GLN A 222 -9.35 -17.49 4.45
N ALA A 223 -9.90 -16.47 3.78
CA ALA A 223 -10.71 -15.44 4.44
C ALA A 223 -11.97 -16.03 5.10
N LEU A 224 -12.67 -16.95 4.42
CA LEU A 224 -13.82 -17.65 4.98
C LEU A 224 -13.43 -18.52 6.17
N PHE A 225 -12.32 -19.27 6.07
CA PHE A 225 -11.77 -20.03 7.19
C PHE A 225 -11.50 -19.15 8.42
N LEU A 226 -10.75 -18.04 8.24
CA LEU A 226 -10.41 -17.12 9.32
C LEU A 226 -11.65 -16.42 9.90
N ALA A 227 -12.62 -16.02 9.06
CA ALA A 227 -13.87 -15.40 9.49
C ALA A 227 -14.65 -16.33 10.44
N TYR A 228 -14.89 -17.57 10.02
CA TYR A 228 -15.64 -18.54 10.83
C TYR A 228 -14.87 -18.98 12.08
N ARG A 229 -13.54 -19.10 11.99
CA ARG A 229 -12.67 -19.36 13.16
C ARG A 229 -12.79 -18.24 14.18
N GLY A 230 -12.69 -16.97 13.75
CA GLY A 230 -12.84 -15.80 14.62
C GLY A 230 -14.21 -15.71 15.30
N LEU A 231 -15.27 -16.17 14.62
CA LEU A 231 -16.63 -16.31 15.17
C LEU A 231 -16.83 -17.56 16.05
N ARG A 232 -15.78 -18.35 16.29
CA ARG A 232 -15.81 -19.63 17.03
C ARG A 232 -16.75 -20.68 16.43
N GLN A 233 -17.03 -20.60 15.12
CA GLN A 233 -17.79 -21.62 14.38
C GLN A 233 -16.83 -22.67 13.80
N ILE A 234 -16.28 -23.50 14.69
CA ILE A 234 -15.19 -24.42 14.37
C ILE A 234 -15.58 -25.45 13.29
N GLU A 235 -16.81 -25.96 13.30
CA GLU A 235 -17.28 -26.90 12.27
C GLU A 235 -17.26 -26.28 10.87
N THR A 236 -17.76 -25.05 10.74
CA THR A 236 -17.77 -24.31 9.47
C THR A 236 -16.36 -23.91 9.04
N ALA A 237 -15.50 -23.49 9.97
CA ALA A 237 -14.09 -23.22 9.67
C ALA A 237 -13.39 -24.49 9.16
N THR A 238 -13.61 -25.64 9.80
CA THR A 238 -13.06 -26.94 9.37
C THR A 238 -13.51 -27.31 7.95
N HIS A 239 -14.77 -27.00 7.60
CA HIS A 239 -15.27 -27.21 6.26
C HIS A 239 -14.46 -26.43 5.22
N TRP A 240 -14.25 -25.13 5.43
CA TRP A 240 -13.47 -24.29 4.50
C TRP A 240 -11.99 -24.69 4.43
N LEU A 241 -11.40 -25.08 5.56
CA LEU A 241 -10.04 -25.65 5.59
C LEU A 241 -9.95 -26.92 4.73
N LYS A 242 -10.95 -27.81 4.80
CA LYS A 242 -10.98 -29.03 4.00
C LYS A 242 -11.14 -28.76 2.51
N VAL A 243 -12.04 -27.83 2.14
CA VAL A 243 -12.19 -27.37 0.75
C VAL A 243 -10.85 -26.87 0.22
N ALA A 244 -10.13 -26.08 1.02
CA ALA A 244 -8.82 -25.58 0.67
C ALA A 244 -7.76 -26.69 0.53
N GLN A 245 -7.75 -27.67 1.43
CA GLN A 245 -6.84 -28.83 1.38
C GLN A 245 -7.03 -29.67 0.11
N ASP A 246 -8.28 -29.87 -0.33
CA ASP A 246 -8.58 -30.62 -1.55
C ASP A 246 -8.03 -29.92 -2.82
N LEU A 247 -7.91 -28.59 -2.80
CA LEU A 247 -7.36 -27.78 -3.90
C LEU A 247 -5.84 -27.59 -3.83
N ARG A 248 -5.19 -27.95 -2.71
CA ARG A 248 -3.77 -27.66 -2.44
C ARG A 248 -2.82 -28.14 -3.52
N SER A 249 -3.11 -29.29 -4.16
CA SER A 249 -2.24 -29.82 -5.22
C SER A 249 -2.05 -28.85 -6.41
N HIS A 250 -2.94 -27.88 -6.56
CA HIS A 250 -2.86 -26.82 -7.57
C HIS A 250 -2.06 -25.59 -7.11
N TYR A 251 -1.75 -25.46 -5.82
CA TYR A 251 -1.13 -24.27 -5.21
C TYR A 251 0.00 -24.64 -4.24
N SER A 252 1.24 -24.64 -4.75
CA SER A 252 2.44 -25.04 -4.00
C SER A 252 2.81 -24.13 -2.82
N THR A 253 2.23 -22.93 -2.72
CA THR A 253 2.53 -21.91 -1.70
C THR A 253 1.50 -21.85 -0.55
N TRP A 254 0.49 -22.75 -0.52
CA TRP A 254 -0.57 -22.75 0.51
C TRP A 254 -0.21 -23.50 1.79
N ASN A 255 0.85 -23.05 2.44
CA ASN A 255 1.31 -23.67 3.68
C ASN A 255 0.31 -23.50 4.85
N TRP A 256 -0.64 -22.55 4.75
CA TRP A 256 -1.68 -22.35 5.76
C TRP A 256 -2.65 -23.52 5.92
N THR A 257 -2.82 -24.34 4.89
CA THR A 257 -3.72 -25.51 4.97
C THR A 257 -3.19 -26.64 5.85
N GLU A 258 -1.92 -26.58 6.24
CA GLU A 258 -1.28 -27.52 7.16
C GLU A 258 -1.31 -27.04 8.62
N ALA A 259 -1.62 -25.77 8.86
CA ALA A 259 -1.73 -25.23 10.20
C ALA A 259 -2.88 -25.92 10.97
N ALA A 260 -2.68 -26.14 12.26
CA ALA A 260 -3.74 -26.63 13.13
C ALA A 260 -4.90 -25.63 13.14
N ILE A 261 -6.14 -26.11 13.28
CA ILE A 261 -7.34 -25.27 13.26
C ILE A 261 -7.35 -24.19 14.36
N ASP A 262 -6.68 -24.47 15.46
CA ASP A 262 -6.52 -23.59 16.61
C ASP A 262 -5.19 -22.83 16.61
N SER A 263 -4.35 -22.97 15.58
CA SER A 263 -3.08 -22.25 15.48
C SER A 263 -3.28 -20.73 15.47
N ASP A 264 -2.53 -20.03 16.32
CA ASP A 264 -2.52 -18.57 16.37
C ASP A 264 -1.82 -17.93 15.16
N ILE A 265 -1.19 -18.75 14.31
CA ILE A 265 -0.49 -18.33 13.10
C ILE A 265 -1.19 -18.87 11.85
N THR A 266 -1.23 -18.04 10.82
CA THR A 266 -1.54 -18.44 9.45
C THR A 266 -0.42 -17.98 8.53
N TYR A 267 -0.42 -18.48 7.29
CA TYR A 267 0.64 -18.22 6.34
C TYR A 267 0.09 -17.50 5.11
N LEU A 268 0.78 -16.44 4.69
CA LEU A 268 0.42 -15.66 3.52
C LEU A 268 1.62 -15.54 2.58
N PRO A 269 1.43 -15.66 1.26
CA PRO A 269 2.48 -15.32 0.32
C PRO A 269 2.79 -13.83 0.42
N PHE A 270 4.07 -13.47 0.39
CA PHE A 270 4.53 -12.10 0.35
C PHE A 270 5.78 -12.03 -0.49
N GLU A 271 5.70 -11.35 -1.62
CA GLU A 271 6.76 -11.31 -2.62
C GLU A 271 7.24 -12.73 -2.99
N ASN A 272 8.51 -13.05 -2.74
CA ASN A 272 9.13 -14.35 -3.03
C ASN A 272 9.27 -15.24 -1.78
N CYS A 273 8.55 -14.94 -0.70
CA CYS A 273 8.59 -15.68 0.56
C CYS A 273 7.19 -15.96 1.12
N THR A 274 7.12 -16.72 2.20
CA THR A 274 5.88 -16.94 2.97
C THR A 274 6.01 -16.25 4.31
N LEU A 275 5.08 -15.38 4.69
CA LEU A 275 5.03 -14.81 6.04
C LEU A 275 4.14 -15.65 6.94
N ALA A 276 4.63 -15.94 8.15
CA ALA A 276 3.80 -16.33 9.28
C ALA A 276 3.22 -15.05 9.92
N VAL A 277 1.91 -14.97 10.04
CA VAL A 277 1.17 -13.82 10.58
C VAL A 277 0.09 -14.29 11.53
N GLU A 278 -0.46 -13.39 12.35
CA GLU A 278 -1.55 -13.74 13.26
C GLU A 278 -2.78 -14.26 12.48
N ALA A 279 -3.34 -15.40 12.87
CA ALA A 279 -4.50 -16.01 12.22
C ALA A 279 -5.83 -15.32 12.60
N SER A 280 -5.90 -14.00 12.39
CA SER A 280 -6.97 -13.13 12.90
C SER A 280 -7.14 -11.89 12.03
N PHE A 281 -8.39 -11.46 11.82
CA PHE A 281 -8.70 -10.15 11.21
C PHE A 281 -8.49 -8.97 12.16
N ARG A 282 -8.04 -9.21 13.40
CA ARG A 282 -7.55 -8.13 14.26
C ARG A 282 -6.15 -7.66 13.84
N SER A 283 -5.35 -8.55 13.25
CA SER A 283 -4.09 -8.15 12.64
C SER A 283 -4.37 -7.45 11.31
N ILE A 284 -3.84 -6.23 11.20
CA ILE A 284 -3.91 -5.49 9.95
C ILE A 284 -3.08 -6.19 8.88
N VAL A 285 -1.92 -6.74 9.26
CA VAL A 285 -1.02 -7.40 8.32
C VAL A 285 -1.71 -8.56 7.64
N THR A 286 -2.38 -9.41 8.42
CA THR A 286 -3.17 -10.52 7.90
C THR A 286 -4.28 -10.02 6.96
N SER A 287 -4.98 -8.96 7.34
CA SER A 287 -6.11 -8.42 6.57
C SER A 287 -5.67 -7.80 5.25
N VAL A 288 -4.62 -6.99 5.27
CA VAL A 288 -4.04 -6.33 4.09
C VAL A 288 -3.46 -7.36 3.13
N LEU A 289 -2.56 -8.23 3.60
CA LEU A 289 -1.89 -9.18 2.72
C LEU A 289 -2.89 -10.18 2.11
N LEU A 290 -3.94 -10.56 2.85
CA LEU A 290 -4.97 -11.42 2.31
C LEU A 290 -5.88 -10.72 1.28
N ALA A 291 -6.15 -9.43 1.45
CA ALA A 291 -7.01 -8.67 0.54
C ALA A 291 -6.29 -8.12 -0.70
N GLU A 292 -5.10 -7.57 -0.52
CA GLU A 292 -4.32 -6.87 -1.56
C GLU A 292 -3.23 -7.75 -2.17
N GLY A 293 -2.71 -8.74 -1.43
CA GLY A 293 -1.58 -9.58 -1.85
C GLY A 293 -0.20 -8.95 -1.67
N ASP A 294 -0.13 -7.67 -1.28
CA ASP A 294 1.12 -6.96 -1.00
C ASP A 294 0.89 -5.88 0.09
N TRP A 295 1.97 -5.29 0.61
CA TRP A 295 1.90 -4.19 1.55
C TRP A 295 1.47 -2.89 0.87
N PHE A 296 0.64 -2.11 1.56
CA PHE A 296 -0.05 -0.96 0.97
C PHE A 296 0.78 0.34 0.98
N GLU A 297 1.81 0.43 1.81
CA GLU A 297 2.55 1.67 2.02
C GLU A 297 3.35 2.05 0.77
N ARG A 298 3.23 3.32 0.38
CA ARG A 298 3.82 3.86 -0.84
C ARG A 298 5.34 3.74 -0.83
N GLU A 299 5.93 3.90 0.35
CA GLU A 299 7.37 3.86 0.59
C GLU A 299 7.94 2.45 0.47
N MET A 300 7.11 1.41 0.41
CA MET A 300 7.58 0.03 0.20
C MET A 300 8.32 -0.11 -1.14
N GLU A 301 7.89 0.59 -2.20
CA GLU A 301 8.62 0.61 -3.48
C GLU A 301 10.02 1.23 -3.31
N PHE A 302 10.10 2.37 -2.60
CA PHE A 302 11.39 2.99 -2.26
C PHE A 302 12.27 2.04 -1.43
N TRP A 303 11.73 1.47 -0.35
CA TRP A 303 12.40 0.51 0.52
C TRP A 303 13.05 -0.62 -0.29
N ARG A 304 12.27 -1.25 -1.17
CA ARG A 304 12.72 -2.32 -2.06
C ARG A 304 13.84 -1.86 -2.99
N SER A 305 13.73 -0.66 -3.56
CA SER A 305 14.71 -0.11 -4.52
C SER A 305 16.08 0.20 -3.88
N GLN A 306 16.10 0.53 -2.59
CA GLN A 306 17.32 0.92 -1.88
C GLN A 306 18.13 -0.27 -1.37
N ILE A 307 17.54 -1.46 -1.30
CA ILE A 307 18.19 -2.64 -0.71
C ILE A 307 18.91 -3.43 -1.78
N GLN A 308 20.22 -3.62 -1.57
CA GLN A 308 21.10 -4.36 -2.46
C GLN A 308 21.72 -5.56 -1.73
N PRO A 309 22.20 -6.58 -2.46
CA PRO A 309 22.93 -7.70 -1.87
C PRO A 309 24.11 -7.23 -1.00
N GLY A 310 24.30 -7.88 0.15
CA GLY A 310 25.37 -7.57 1.11
C GLY A 310 25.10 -6.38 2.04
N MET A 311 23.96 -5.70 1.91
CA MET A 311 23.60 -4.61 2.82
C MET A 311 23.21 -5.11 4.22
N THR A 312 23.40 -4.22 5.21
CA THR A 312 22.89 -4.40 6.57
C THR A 312 21.72 -3.45 6.82
N VAL A 313 20.59 -4.01 7.25
CA VAL A 313 19.33 -3.29 7.48
C VAL A 313 18.88 -3.51 8.93
N ILE A 314 18.41 -2.45 9.59
CA ILE A 314 17.72 -2.55 10.88
C ILE A 314 16.26 -2.16 10.69
N ASP A 315 15.36 -2.99 11.21
CA ASP A 315 13.91 -2.79 11.23
C ASP A 315 13.45 -2.69 12.70
N VAL A 316 13.18 -1.47 13.16
CA VAL A 316 12.67 -1.20 14.52
C VAL A 316 11.15 -1.13 14.49
N GLY A 317 10.52 -1.94 15.37
CA GLY A 317 9.09 -2.24 15.29
C GLY A 317 8.82 -3.15 14.09
N ALA A 318 9.54 -4.26 14.05
CA ALA A 318 9.46 -5.19 12.93
C ALA A 318 8.07 -5.85 12.81
N ASN A 319 7.27 -5.85 13.88
CA ASN A 319 5.96 -6.50 13.94
C ASN A 319 6.10 -7.98 13.48
N VAL A 320 5.25 -8.46 12.59
CA VAL A 320 5.34 -9.80 11.98
C VAL A 320 6.31 -9.86 10.79
N GLY A 321 7.00 -8.76 10.47
CA GLY A 321 8.19 -8.76 9.60
C GLY A 321 7.99 -8.37 8.15
N VAL A 322 6.96 -7.60 7.80
CA VAL A 322 6.73 -7.16 6.41
C VAL A 322 7.98 -6.47 5.83
N TYR A 323 8.53 -5.47 6.54
CA TYR A 323 9.75 -4.77 6.13
C TYR A 323 11.00 -5.65 6.27
N THR A 324 11.12 -6.37 7.39
CA THR A 324 12.21 -7.33 7.68
C THR A 324 12.40 -8.34 6.56
N PHE A 325 11.34 -9.02 6.10
CA PHE A 325 11.47 -10.09 5.11
C PHE A 325 11.48 -9.57 3.67
N SER A 326 10.89 -8.39 3.41
CA SER A 326 11.16 -7.66 2.17
C SER A 326 12.66 -7.32 2.06
N ALA A 327 13.31 -6.91 3.15
CA ALA A 327 14.76 -6.70 3.17
C ALA A 327 15.54 -8.01 3.05
N ALA A 328 15.16 -9.05 3.80
CA ALA A 328 15.87 -10.34 3.84
C ALA A 328 15.97 -11.00 2.46
N SER A 329 14.90 -10.91 1.66
CA SER A 329 14.85 -11.45 0.29
C SER A 329 15.79 -10.73 -0.69
N ARG A 330 16.25 -9.52 -0.37
CA ARG A 330 17.10 -8.67 -1.25
C ARG A 330 18.55 -8.57 -0.81
N VAL A 331 18.81 -8.49 0.50
CA VAL A 331 20.19 -8.41 1.01
C VAL A 331 20.98 -9.69 0.74
N GLY A 332 20.29 -10.81 0.49
CA GLY A 332 20.90 -12.11 0.23
C GLY A 332 21.64 -12.69 1.44
N LYS A 333 22.31 -13.82 1.25
CA LYS A 333 22.98 -14.56 2.33
C LYS A 333 24.21 -13.85 2.92
N GLU A 334 24.79 -12.91 2.18
CA GLU A 334 25.97 -12.12 2.60
C GLU A 334 25.58 -10.82 3.30
N GLY A 335 24.30 -10.44 3.27
CA GLY A 335 23.80 -9.29 4.00
C GLY A 335 23.35 -9.64 5.42
N CYS A 336 22.73 -8.67 6.08
CA CYS A 336 22.18 -8.86 7.42
C CYS A 336 20.90 -8.03 7.60
N VAL A 337 19.88 -8.62 8.23
CA VAL A 337 18.69 -7.88 8.67
C VAL A 337 18.52 -8.08 10.16
N ILE A 338 18.39 -6.98 10.91
CA ILE A 338 18.15 -7.01 12.35
C ILE A 338 16.73 -6.53 12.60
N ALA A 339 15.86 -7.44 13.02
CA ALA A 339 14.47 -7.17 13.37
C ALA A 339 14.36 -6.93 14.87
N VAL A 340 13.99 -5.71 15.28
CA VAL A 340 13.78 -5.35 16.68
C VAL A 340 12.27 -5.30 16.94
N GLU A 341 11.79 -6.20 17.80
CA GLU A 341 10.37 -6.34 18.11
C GLU A 341 10.17 -6.71 19.59
N PRO A 342 9.45 -5.91 20.38
CA PRO A 342 9.22 -6.22 21.79
C PRO A 342 8.08 -7.22 22.05
N PHE A 343 7.04 -7.29 21.22
CA PHE A 343 5.87 -8.12 21.49
C PHE A 343 6.13 -9.60 21.20
N SER A 344 5.96 -10.46 22.20
CA SER A 344 6.26 -11.88 22.10
C SER A 344 5.50 -12.61 20.97
N GLY A 345 4.24 -12.23 20.71
CA GLY A 345 3.44 -12.79 19.61
C GLY A 345 4.00 -12.47 18.23
N CYS A 346 4.47 -11.24 18.02
CA CYS A 346 5.14 -10.83 16.78
C CYS A 346 6.51 -11.48 16.64
N VAL A 347 7.30 -11.57 17.72
CA VAL A 347 8.57 -12.31 17.74
C VAL A 347 8.38 -13.77 17.32
N HIS A 348 7.31 -14.42 17.78
CA HIS A 348 6.99 -15.78 17.35
C HIS A 348 6.74 -15.86 15.84
N CYS A 349 5.94 -14.94 15.27
CA CYS A 349 5.70 -14.85 13.83
C CYS A 349 6.99 -14.60 13.02
N LEU A 350 7.88 -13.73 13.52
CA LEU A 350 9.19 -13.47 12.92
C LEU A 350 10.05 -14.75 12.90
N GLU A 351 10.12 -15.48 14.01
CA GLU A 351 10.91 -16.71 14.08
C GLU A 351 10.36 -17.81 13.16
N GLU A 352 9.05 -18.01 13.12
CA GLU A 352 8.42 -18.96 12.21
C GLU A 352 8.70 -18.58 10.75
N THR A 353 8.53 -17.31 10.39
CA THR A 353 8.84 -16.82 9.03
C THR A 353 10.31 -17.02 8.68
N ARG A 354 11.22 -16.72 9.60
CA ARG A 354 12.66 -16.92 9.40
C ARG A 354 12.98 -18.39 9.15
N GLN A 355 12.34 -19.30 9.88
CA GLN A 355 12.56 -20.74 9.78
C GLN A 355 12.00 -21.31 8.47
N ILE A 356 10.74 -21.05 8.13
CA ILE A 356 10.10 -21.64 6.94
C ILE A 356 10.72 -21.19 5.61
N ASN A 357 11.43 -20.05 5.59
CA ASN A 357 12.10 -19.51 4.41
C ASN A 357 13.63 -19.68 4.44
N ASP A 358 14.19 -20.34 5.46
CA ASP A 358 15.65 -20.48 5.65
C ASP A 358 16.43 -19.14 5.61
N PHE A 359 15.87 -18.08 6.18
CA PHE A 359 16.49 -16.76 6.22
C PHE A 359 17.53 -16.64 7.35
N SER A 360 18.66 -17.33 7.20
CA SER A 360 19.75 -17.35 8.18
C SER A 360 20.39 -15.98 8.45
N GLN A 361 20.26 -15.04 7.52
CA GLN A 361 20.79 -13.67 7.63
C GLN A 361 19.94 -12.73 8.49
N VAL A 362 18.74 -13.15 8.90
CA VAL A 362 17.84 -12.37 9.75
C VAL A 362 18.16 -12.67 11.22
N ARG A 363 18.42 -11.63 12.00
CA ARG A 363 18.63 -11.67 13.45
C ARG A 363 17.44 -11.02 14.14
N ILE A 364 16.76 -11.76 15.00
CA ILE A 364 15.56 -11.29 15.70
C ILE A 364 15.96 -10.90 17.13
N CYS A 365 15.72 -9.64 17.47
CA CYS A 365 16.06 -9.05 18.75
C CYS A 365 14.78 -8.77 19.53
N ALA A 366 14.39 -9.74 20.37
CA ALA A 366 13.20 -9.62 21.23
C ALA A 366 13.42 -8.56 22.33
N GLY A 367 12.89 -7.37 22.12
CA GLY A 367 13.00 -6.23 23.03
C GLY A 367 12.71 -4.88 22.36
N ALA A 368 12.61 -3.84 23.19
CA ALA A 368 12.36 -2.48 22.75
C ALA A 368 13.67 -1.70 22.58
N ALA A 369 13.81 -1.00 21.47
CA ALA A 369 14.84 0.04 21.33
C ALA A 369 14.42 1.32 22.08
N SER A 370 15.35 2.00 22.72
CA SER A 370 15.13 3.27 23.44
C SER A 370 16.44 4.05 23.60
N ASP A 371 16.38 5.14 24.33
CA ASP A 371 17.48 5.97 24.83
C ASP A 371 18.29 5.34 25.99
N ARG A 372 17.94 4.14 26.45
CA ARG A 372 18.54 3.49 27.64
C ARG A 372 18.51 1.98 27.57
N VAL A 373 19.33 1.34 28.41
CA VAL A 373 19.34 -0.11 28.62
C VAL A 373 18.59 -0.47 29.90
N GLY A 374 17.78 -1.53 29.89
CA GLY A 374 17.06 -2.01 31.06
C GLY A 374 15.86 -2.88 30.72
N THR A 375 14.76 -2.65 31.43
CA THR A 375 13.46 -3.29 31.19
C THR A 375 12.36 -2.24 31.17
N VAL A 376 11.40 -2.42 30.28
CA VAL A 376 10.20 -1.55 30.16
C VAL A 376 8.94 -2.41 30.14
N LYS A 377 7.78 -1.79 30.30
CA LYS A 377 6.50 -2.45 30.09
C LYS A 377 5.99 -2.11 28.69
N LEU A 378 5.51 -3.10 27.96
CA LEU A 378 4.82 -2.94 26.70
C LEU A 378 3.32 -3.06 26.96
N SER A 379 2.57 -1.98 26.77
CA SER A 379 1.11 -1.98 26.88
C SER A 379 0.51 -2.68 25.67
N LEU A 380 -0.25 -3.75 25.90
CA LEU A 380 -0.84 -4.57 24.84
C LEU A 380 -2.24 -4.08 24.47
N GLN A 381 -2.45 -3.76 23.20
CA GLN A 381 -3.73 -3.35 22.63
C GLN A 381 -4.41 -4.48 21.84
N SER A 382 -5.57 -4.20 21.26
CA SER A 382 -6.33 -5.19 20.47
C SER A 382 -5.66 -5.60 19.16
N ALA A 383 -4.76 -4.76 18.66
CA ALA A 383 -3.93 -4.96 17.47
C ALA A 383 -2.48 -4.70 17.87
N SER A 384 -1.54 -5.49 17.32
CA SER A 384 -0.12 -5.44 17.70
C SER A 384 0.57 -4.13 17.30
N GLU A 385 0.09 -3.53 16.21
CA GLU A 385 0.43 -2.26 15.58
C GLU A 385 -0.12 -1.06 16.37
N LEU A 386 -0.47 -1.27 17.64
CA LEU A 386 -0.91 -0.22 18.56
C LEU A 386 -0.24 -0.41 19.93
N ASN A 387 0.63 -1.41 20.08
CA ASN A 387 1.30 -1.67 21.34
C ASN A 387 2.30 -0.54 21.64
N GLU A 388 2.25 0.01 22.85
CA GLU A 388 3.05 1.19 23.22
C GLU A 388 3.99 0.87 24.37
N VAL A 389 5.23 1.36 24.31
CA VAL A 389 6.19 1.26 25.42
C VAL A 389 5.81 2.27 26.50
N VAL A 390 5.69 1.78 27.73
CA VAL A 390 5.36 2.56 28.92
C VAL A 390 6.37 2.31 30.04
N ASP A 391 6.44 3.25 30.98
CA ASP A 391 7.34 3.13 32.13
C ASP A 391 7.03 1.88 32.96
N ALA A 392 8.06 1.26 33.53
CA ALA A 392 7.94 0.02 34.30
C ALA A 392 7.03 0.16 35.54
N ASP A 393 6.88 1.38 36.07
CA ASP A 393 6.04 1.67 37.24
C ASP A 393 4.57 1.97 36.87
N SER A 394 4.22 1.98 35.58
CA SER A 394 2.83 2.15 35.14
C SER A 394 1.94 0.98 35.57
N ASN A 395 0.73 1.30 36.02
CA ASN A 395 -0.23 0.33 36.52
C ASN A 395 -1.24 -0.04 35.41
N ILE A 396 -0.78 -0.83 34.44
CA ILE A 396 -1.57 -1.30 33.29
C ILE A 396 -1.86 -2.80 33.45
N GLU A 397 -3.12 -3.20 33.27
CA GLU A 397 -3.56 -4.60 33.50
C GLU A 397 -3.11 -5.57 32.39
N ASN A 398 -2.92 -5.08 31.16
CA ASN A 398 -2.52 -5.89 30.00
C ASN A 398 -1.16 -5.42 29.45
N ALA A 399 -0.06 -5.92 30.01
CA ALA A 399 1.28 -5.53 29.61
C ALA A 399 2.31 -6.67 29.71
N GLU A 400 3.33 -6.62 28.86
CA GLU A 400 4.50 -7.50 28.91
C GLU A 400 5.73 -6.75 29.43
N VAL A 401 6.52 -7.39 30.30
CA VAL A 401 7.83 -6.84 30.69
C VAL A 401 8.85 -7.31 29.67
N VAL A 402 9.45 -6.35 28.96
CA VAL A 402 10.39 -6.62 27.85
C VAL A 402 11.75 -6.02 28.13
N LYS A 403 12.79 -6.61 27.54
CA LYS A 403 14.13 -6.02 27.56
C LYS A 403 14.12 -4.71 26.78
N CYS A 404 14.96 -3.78 27.21
CA CYS A 404 15.16 -2.49 26.58
C CYS A 404 16.65 -2.25 26.35
N PHE A 405 17.01 -1.72 25.20
CA PHE A 405 18.38 -1.42 24.82
C PHE A 405 18.46 -0.19 23.92
N THR A 406 19.67 0.36 23.77
CA THR A 406 19.96 1.37 22.75
C THR A 406 20.35 0.67 21.45
N LEU A 407 20.08 1.26 20.28
CA LEU A 407 20.54 0.67 19.02
C LEU A 407 22.07 0.63 18.96
N ASP A 408 22.75 1.63 19.52
CA ASP A 408 24.21 1.64 19.65
C ASP A 408 24.74 0.45 20.47
N SER A 409 24.08 0.09 21.57
CA SER A 409 24.44 -1.12 22.35
C SER A 409 24.12 -2.43 21.62
N LEU A 410 23.08 -2.43 20.78
CA LEU A 410 22.69 -3.60 20.00
C LEU A 410 23.73 -3.90 18.92
N ILE A 411 24.15 -2.90 18.16
CA ILE A 411 25.13 -3.08 17.07
C ILE A 411 26.50 -3.51 17.61
N GLU A 412 26.86 -3.08 18.83
CA GLU A 412 28.08 -3.52 19.50
C GLU A 412 27.99 -5.01 19.89
N ALA A 413 26.87 -5.42 20.48
CA ALA A 413 26.63 -6.81 20.87
C ALA A 413 26.59 -7.75 19.65
N GLU A 414 25.99 -7.29 18.54
CA GLU A 414 25.84 -8.02 17.29
C GLU A 414 27.08 -7.92 16.37
N GLN A 415 28.11 -7.17 16.78
CA GLN A 415 29.35 -6.95 16.04
C GLN A 415 29.11 -6.39 14.62
N ILE A 416 28.20 -5.41 14.52
CA ILE A 416 27.84 -4.75 13.28
C ILE A 416 28.71 -3.53 13.08
N ASP A 417 29.43 -3.48 11.96
CA ASP A 417 30.36 -2.41 11.61
C ASP A 417 29.82 -1.45 10.52
N ARG A 418 28.62 -1.71 10.00
CA ARG A 418 27.94 -0.86 9.03
C ARG A 418 26.42 -1.05 9.08
N ILE A 419 25.69 0.05 8.87
CA ILE A 419 24.25 0.03 8.59
C ILE A 419 23.99 0.82 7.33
N ASN A 420 23.24 0.24 6.40
CA ASN A 420 22.86 0.89 5.15
C ASN A 420 21.49 1.56 5.27
N LEU A 421 20.53 0.85 5.87
CA LEU A 421 19.15 1.31 6.04
C LEU A 421 18.67 1.09 7.47
N LEU A 422 17.89 2.03 7.99
CA LEU A 422 17.20 1.96 9.28
C LEU A 422 15.71 2.29 9.06
N LYS A 423 14.83 1.32 9.32
CA LYS A 423 13.38 1.59 9.46
C LYS A 423 13.06 1.82 10.94
N LEU A 424 12.25 2.83 11.22
CA LEU A 424 11.88 3.21 12.57
C LEU A 424 10.38 3.47 12.69
N ASP A 425 9.70 2.56 13.36
CA ASP A 425 8.26 2.58 13.56
C ASP A 425 8.01 2.02 14.96
N ALA A 426 8.03 2.91 15.95
CA ALA A 426 8.08 2.51 17.35
C ALA A 426 6.83 2.99 18.10
N GLU A 427 5.73 3.16 17.37
CA GLU A 427 4.40 3.55 17.88
C GLU A 427 4.45 4.78 18.80
N GLY A 428 5.21 5.80 18.40
CA GLY A 428 5.36 7.06 19.14
C GLY A 428 6.59 7.12 20.04
N HIS A 429 7.47 6.12 19.99
CA HIS A 429 8.75 6.07 20.72
C HIS A 429 9.96 6.36 19.83
N GLU A 430 9.74 6.87 18.61
CA GLU A 430 10.80 7.08 17.60
C GLU A 430 11.90 8.00 18.12
N MET A 431 11.53 9.07 18.81
CA MET A 431 12.48 10.07 19.31
C MET A 431 13.49 9.47 20.30
N GLN A 432 13.02 8.61 21.21
CA GLN A 432 13.84 7.95 22.22
C GLN A 432 14.77 6.92 21.56
N VAL A 433 14.28 6.17 20.56
CA VAL A 433 15.14 5.29 19.76
C VAL A 433 16.27 6.08 19.11
N LEU A 434 15.97 7.23 18.48
CA LEU A 434 16.99 8.08 17.86
C LEU A 434 18.01 8.63 18.86
N GLN A 435 17.58 8.98 20.07
CA GLN A 435 18.47 9.39 21.16
C GLN A 435 19.44 8.28 21.59
N GLY A 436 19.03 7.01 21.47
CA GLY A 436 19.87 5.82 21.69
C GLY A 436 20.63 5.34 20.45
N SER A 437 20.74 6.15 19.40
CA SER A 437 21.32 5.76 18.09
C SER A 437 22.38 6.76 17.60
N ASP A 438 23.07 7.45 18.51
CA ASP A 438 23.96 8.56 18.16
C ASP A 438 25.12 8.11 17.25
N ARG A 439 25.76 6.98 17.56
CA ARG A 439 26.85 6.44 16.75
C ARG A 439 26.34 6.01 15.38
N ILE A 440 25.19 5.33 15.33
CA ILE A 440 24.57 4.95 14.04
C ILE A 440 24.33 6.17 13.16
N LEU A 441 23.73 7.23 13.70
CA LEU A 441 23.35 8.43 12.96
C LEU A 441 24.55 9.30 12.56
N THR A 442 25.67 9.23 13.29
CA THR A 442 26.84 10.08 13.05
C THR A 442 27.98 9.36 12.31
N GLU A 443 28.25 8.10 12.66
CA GLU A 443 29.31 7.28 12.06
C GLU A 443 28.84 6.57 10.78
N PHE A 444 27.70 5.85 10.84
CA PHE A 444 27.23 5.04 9.71
C PHE A 444 26.34 5.82 8.75
N ARG A 445 25.58 6.78 9.27
CA ARG A 445 24.71 7.69 8.51
C ARG A 445 23.80 6.91 7.53
N PRO A 446 22.98 5.97 8.00
CA PRO A 446 22.13 5.17 7.12
C PRO A 446 21.05 6.01 6.44
N VAL A 447 20.49 5.51 5.34
CA VAL A 447 19.18 5.94 4.85
C VAL A 447 18.14 5.54 5.89
N LEU A 448 17.27 6.47 6.27
CA LEU A 448 16.30 6.24 7.34
C LEU A 448 14.87 6.39 6.80
N LEU A 449 14.00 5.44 7.11
CA LEU A 449 12.56 5.49 6.87
C LEU A 449 11.88 5.46 8.23
N TYR A 450 11.06 6.47 8.57
CA TYR A 450 10.37 6.47 9.86
C TYR A 450 8.90 6.82 9.77
N GLU A 451 8.13 6.28 10.72
CA GLU A 451 6.73 6.61 10.89
C GLU A 451 6.60 8.04 11.46
N ASN A 452 5.98 8.91 10.68
CA ASN A 452 5.74 10.30 11.05
C ASN A 452 4.41 10.48 11.80
N ILE A 453 3.42 9.60 11.64
CA ILE A 453 2.11 9.73 12.29
C ILE A 453 1.83 8.49 13.13
N ALA A 454 2.23 8.52 14.40
CA ALA A 454 1.88 7.50 15.38
C ALA A 454 0.50 7.77 15.99
N GLY A 455 -0.54 7.17 15.40
CA GLY A 455 -1.92 7.22 15.90
C GLY A 455 -2.53 8.63 15.94
N SER A 456 -3.04 9.04 17.11
CA SER A 456 -3.76 10.33 17.28
C SER A 456 -2.88 11.53 17.59
N LYS A 457 -1.55 11.33 17.69
CA LYS A 457 -0.59 12.33 18.17
C LYS A 457 -0.18 13.37 17.10
N GLY A 458 -0.60 13.18 15.85
CA GLY A 458 -0.22 14.05 14.73
C GLY A 458 1.19 13.75 14.21
N SER A 459 1.76 14.68 13.44
CA SER A 459 3.10 14.50 12.87
C SER A 459 4.22 14.59 13.92
N ASN A 460 5.22 13.73 13.81
CA ASN A 460 6.41 13.63 14.66
C ASN A 460 7.42 14.77 14.38
N LEU A 461 7.01 16.02 14.64
CA LEU A 461 7.86 17.21 14.47
C LEU A 461 9.20 17.11 15.23
N PRO A 462 9.28 16.62 16.49
CA PRO A 462 10.55 16.51 17.20
C PRO A 462 11.57 15.58 16.50
N VAL A 463 11.09 14.51 15.86
CA VAL A 463 11.93 13.58 15.10
C VAL A 463 12.52 14.28 13.87
N ALA A 464 11.68 15.01 13.13
CA ALA A 464 12.11 15.78 11.97
C ALA A 464 13.20 16.80 12.35
N GLU A 465 12.96 17.59 13.41
CA GLU A 465 13.91 18.57 13.93
C GLU A 465 15.24 17.93 14.36
N TYR A 466 15.18 16.78 15.04
CA TYR A 466 16.36 16.06 15.49
C TYR A 466 17.21 15.54 14.33
N LEU A 467 16.58 14.94 13.32
CA LEU A 467 17.27 14.45 12.12
C LEU A 467 17.90 15.60 11.32
N ILE A 468 17.20 16.72 11.16
CA ILE A 468 17.75 17.93 10.52
C ILE A 468 18.98 18.42 11.30
N ALA A 469 18.92 18.46 12.63
CA ALA A 469 20.08 18.83 13.47
C ALA A 469 21.26 17.85 13.34
N LYS A 470 21.00 16.60 12.94
CA LYS A 470 22.01 15.58 12.61
C LYS A 470 22.46 15.61 11.13
N ASN A 471 22.16 16.69 10.39
CA ASN A 471 22.48 16.87 8.98
C ASN A 471 21.82 15.85 8.04
N TYR A 472 20.55 15.51 8.32
CA TYR A 472 19.69 14.81 7.38
C TYR A 472 18.78 15.77 6.62
N ARG A 473 18.41 15.41 5.40
CA ARG A 473 17.35 16.03 4.60
C ARG A 473 16.15 15.09 4.58
N LEU A 474 14.96 15.66 4.65
CA LEU A 474 13.70 14.91 4.75
C LEU A 474 12.97 14.91 3.41
N PHE A 475 12.35 13.78 3.09
CA PHE A 475 11.67 13.54 1.83
C PHE A 475 10.40 12.71 2.05
N ARG A 476 9.43 12.90 1.16
CA ARG A 476 8.33 11.95 0.92
C ARG A 476 8.56 11.24 -0.41
N TYR A 477 8.11 9.99 -0.54
CA TYR A 477 8.21 9.25 -1.78
C TYR A 477 6.94 9.40 -2.62
N GLN A 478 7.09 9.59 -3.94
CA GLN A 478 5.98 9.63 -4.88
C GLN A 478 6.07 8.45 -5.87
N PRO A 479 5.28 7.37 -5.70
CA PRO A 479 5.41 6.12 -6.47
C PRO A 479 5.32 6.29 -7.98
N PHE A 480 4.33 7.05 -8.47
CA PHE A 480 4.12 7.16 -9.92
C PHE A 480 5.32 7.79 -10.65
N VAL A 481 5.89 8.86 -10.09
CA VAL A 481 7.09 9.51 -10.64
C VAL A 481 8.39 8.86 -10.15
N GLN A 482 8.32 7.98 -9.15
CA GLN A 482 9.46 7.31 -8.48
C GLN A 482 10.52 8.28 -7.95
N GLU A 483 10.10 9.44 -7.45
CA GLU A 483 10.98 10.48 -6.95
C GLU A 483 10.80 10.75 -5.45
N LEU A 484 11.88 11.22 -4.83
CA LEU A 484 11.88 11.79 -3.49
C LEU A 484 11.60 13.28 -3.56
N ILE A 485 10.45 13.69 -3.03
CA ILE A 485 10.07 15.09 -2.94
C ILE A 485 10.53 15.64 -1.59
N GLU A 486 11.43 16.62 -1.62
CA GLU A 486 12.00 17.23 -0.42
C GLU A 486 10.93 17.94 0.40
N ILE A 487 10.91 17.66 1.70
CA ILE A 487 10.07 18.32 2.69
C ILE A 487 10.83 19.57 3.16
N ARG A 488 10.34 20.75 2.77
CA ARG A 488 11.02 22.03 3.00
C ARG A 488 10.46 22.83 4.18
N SER A 489 9.25 22.47 4.61
CA SER A 489 8.57 23.11 5.73
C SER A 489 7.91 22.06 6.63
N LEU A 490 7.60 22.44 7.87
CA LEU A 490 6.83 21.59 8.78
C LEU A 490 5.37 21.44 8.33
N GLU A 491 4.86 22.35 7.51
CA GLU A 491 3.54 22.23 6.87
C GLU A 491 3.54 21.08 5.85
N ASP A 492 4.62 20.94 5.06
CA ASP A 492 4.80 19.83 4.11
C ASP A 492 4.89 18.47 4.80
N LEU A 493 5.21 18.42 6.09
CA LEU A 493 5.29 17.19 6.88
C LEU A 493 3.89 16.64 7.22
N GLN A 494 2.88 17.52 7.30
CA GLN A 494 1.54 17.15 7.75
C GLN A 494 0.87 16.16 6.79
N GLY A 495 0.30 15.09 7.35
CA GLY A 495 -0.47 14.10 6.59
C GLY A 495 0.37 13.05 5.84
N ASN A 496 1.70 13.12 5.86
CA ASN A 496 2.55 12.02 5.38
C ASN A 496 2.68 10.98 6.49
N LEU A 497 2.29 9.74 6.19
CA LEU A 497 2.39 8.62 7.13
C LEU A 497 3.86 8.33 7.46
N ASN A 498 4.69 8.15 6.42
CA ASN A 498 6.10 7.84 6.55
C ASN A 498 6.97 8.95 5.93
N VAL A 499 8.18 9.11 6.45
CA VAL A 499 9.16 10.08 5.96
C VAL A 499 10.51 9.39 5.78
N ILE A 500 11.20 9.78 4.70
CA ILE A 500 12.53 9.30 4.36
C ILE A 500 13.54 10.38 4.71
N ALA A 501 14.54 10.04 5.51
CA ALA A 501 15.65 10.92 5.85
C ALA A 501 16.94 10.41 5.19
N LEU A 502 17.56 11.27 4.39
CA LEU A 502 18.85 11.00 3.75
C LEU A 502 19.96 11.85 4.39
N PRO A 503 21.14 11.28 4.71
CA PRO A 503 22.25 12.05 5.22
C PRO A 503 22.78 13.02 4.14
N HIS A 504 23.20 14.22 4.54
CA HIS A 504 23.90 15.12 3.63
C HIS A 504 25.23 14.48 3.18
N SER A 505 25.45 14.39 1.86
CA SER A 505 26.74 14.05 1.29
C SER A 505 27.76 15.11 1.75
N ILE A 506 28.86 14.71 2.38
CA ILE A 506 29.95 15.63 2.74
C ILE A 506 30.70 16.07 1.49
#